data_AF-A0A553RQC6-F1
#
_entry.id   AF-A0A553RQC6-F1
#
_cell.length_a   1.000
_cell.length_b   1.000
_cell.length_c   1.000
_cell.angle_alpha   90.00
_cell.angle_beta   90.00
_cell.angle_gamma   90.00
#
_symmetry.space_group_name_H-M   'P 1'
#
loop_
_entity.id
_entity.type
_entity.pdbx_description
1 polymer ?
#
loop_
_entity_poly.entity_id
_entity_poly.type
_entity_poly.pdbx_seq_one_letter_code
_entity_poly.pdbx_strand_id
1 'polypeptide(L)'
;PTLSNELRFYRYDGTGAEAWSVVLPSARLSRRGSVIVFLHVSDQIPPEAPLPPLKCRSSGMPKEKYDPPDPRRIYTIMSADEAASGKKSHWTELEISGRVRNLSSSLWMLTHLTALHINNNNLSRLPPEIARLPHLVFLNLSSNKLRSLPAELGNMVTLRELLLNNNCLRVLPYELGRLFQLQTLGLKVHPEQLPQRPWISLRERDQLMPTAVFTVMCYNVLCDKYATRQLYGYCPSWALSWEYRKKGIMEEITNCEADIISLQEVETEQYYTFFLETLKDRGYDGFFCPKSRAKLVSEPERKHVDGCAVFFKTEKFTLVQKHTVEFNQVAMANSEGSEMMLNRVMTKDNIGVAVLLEVKKELFAAGLKPSSEKQLLLVANAHMHWDPEYSDVKLIQTMMFLSELKSITERAASTINSASNPSDSSFIPIVLCADLNSLPDSGVVEYLSNGGGVIDYIFFSKTHMRVLGVLGPLVTQWLKDNNIIGCPHPHIPSDHFSLLAQLEYQPPLHTLNGLHLPGHR
;
A
#
# COMPACT_ATOMS: atom_id res chain seq x y z
N PRO A 1 -32.49 13.89 29.71
CA PRO A 1 -32.48 12.84 30.74
C PRO A 1 -31.61 11.65 30.29
N THR A 2 -30.35 11.74 30.69
CA THR A 2 -29.35 10.69 30.68
C THR A 2 -29.83 9.44 31.41
N LEU A 3 -29.71 8.29 30.76
CA LEU A 3 -29.36 7.04 31.42
C LEU A 3 -28.07 6.55 30.78
N SER A 4 -27.10 6.34 31.67
CA SER A 4 -25.68 6.09 31.45
C SER A 4 -25.35 4.61 31.59
N ASN A 5 -24.28 4.21 30.90
CA ASN A 5 -23.28 3.19 31.24
C ASN A 5 -23.65 1.69 31.25
N GLU A 6 -22.88 0.97 30.42
CA GLU A 6 -22.21 -0.34 30.57
C GLU A 6 -22.86 -1.48 31.39
N LEU A 7 -22.98 -2.65 30.75
CA LEU A 7 -22.64 -3.98 31.32
C LEU A 7 -22.65 -5.07 30.22
N ARG A 8 -21.62 -5.93 30.22
CA ARG A 8 -21.50 -7.19 29.45
C ARG A 8 -22.27 -8.32 30.15
N PHE A 9 -22.70 -9.38 29.44
CA PHE A 9 -22.52 -10.82 29.78
C PHE A 9 -23.05 -11.74 28.66
N TYR A 10 -22.48 -12.96 28.60
CA TYR A 10 -22.61 -14.01 27.60
C TYR A 10 -23.87 -14.89 27.78
N ARG A 11 -24.30 -15.58 26.71
CA ARG A 11 -25.08 -16.83 26.83
C ARG A 11 -24.49 -17.91 25.92
N TYR A 12 -24.34 -19.09 26.52
CA TYR A 12 -23.97 -20.36 25.92
C TYR A 12 -25.24 -21.21 25.93
N ASP A 13 -25.79 -21.48 24.76
CA ASP A 13 -26.87 -22.43 24.53
C ASP A 13 -26.40 -23.40 23.45
N GLY A 14 -25.77 -24.48 23.94
CA GLY A 14 -25.42 -25.61 23.10
C GLY A 14 -26.69 -26.28 22.58
N THR A 15 -27.03 -26.00 21.32
CA THR A 15 -27.66 -26.93 20.38
C THR A 15 -27.53 -26.38 18.95
N GLY A 16 -26.79 -27.08 18.09
CA GLY A 16 -26.96 -26.99 16.64
C GLY A 16 -26.14 -25.92 15.91
N ALA A 17 -25.37 -26.37 14.91
CA ALA A 17 -24.58 -25.54 14.02
C ALA A 17 -25.44 -24.95 12.89
N GLU A 18 -25.32 -23.64 12.63
CA GLU A 18 -25.64 -23.05 11.34
C GLU A 18 -24.59 -21.99 10.96
N ALA A 19 -24.14 -22.08 9.70
CA ALA A 19 -23.13 -21.25 9.08
C ALA A 19 -23.70 -19.89 8.69
N TRP A 20 -22.93 -18.81 8.93
CA TRP A 20 -23.25 -17.48 8.44
C TRP A 20 -22.36 -17.13 7.25
N SER A 21 -22.99 -16.86 6.11
CA SER A 21 -22.42 -16.12 4.99
C SER A 21 -22.66 -14.62 5.21
N VAL A 22 -21.62 -13.80 5.02
CA VAL A 22 -21.78 -12.34 4.95
C VAL A 22 -21.33 -11.89 3.57
N VAL A 23 -22.34 -11.55 2.77
CA VAL A 23 -22.21 -10.80 1.52
C VAL A 23 -22.16 -9.32 1.90
N LEU A 24 -21.09 -8.62 1.54
CA LEU A 24 -21.03 -7.15 1.59
C LEU A 24 -21.29 -6.60 0.17
N PRO A 25 -22.28 -5.71 -0.02
CA PRO A 25 -22.57 -5.13 -1.32
C PRO A 25 -21.52 -4.08 -1.70
N SER A 26 -20.86 -4.25 -2.85
CA SER A 26 -20.09 -3.17 -3.48
C SER A 26 -21.05 -2.24 -4.24
N ALA A 27 -20.97 -0.96 -3.90
CA ALA A 27 -21.78 0.09 -4.51
C ALA A 27 -21.26 0.41 -5.92
N ARG A 28 -22.14 0.32 -6.92
CA ARG A 28 -22.00 0.94 -8.25
C ARG A 28 -22.34 2.44 -8.15
N LEU A 29 -21.55 3.29 -8.79
CA LEU A 29 -21.91 4.67 -9.12
C LEU A 29 -22.06 4.79 -10.64
N SER A 30 -23.31 4.98 -11.08
CA SER A 30 -23.67 5.38 -12.45
C SER A 30 -24.20 6.82 -12.42
N ARG A 31 -24.02 7.52 -13.55
CA ARG A 31 -24.19 8.96 -13.77
C ARG A 31 -25.66 9.42 -13.81
N ARG A 32 -25.82 10.71 -13.46
CA ARG A 32 -26.90 11.70 -13.75
C ARG A 32 -28.09 11.79 -12.78
N GLY A 33 -28.38 13.02 -12.38
CA GLY A 33 -29.72 13.49 -11.98
C GLY A 33 -29.77 14.22 -10.64
N SER A 34 -29.73 15.55 -10.67
CA SER A 34 -29.98 16.43 -9.52
C SER A 34 -31.45 16.36 -9.08
N VAL A 35 -31.72 16.18 -7.79
CA VAL A 35 -32.85 16.82 -7.08
C VAL A 35 -32.41 17.11 -5.64
N ILE A 36 -32.45 18.39 -5.28
CA ILE A 36 -32.29 18.94 -3.94
C ILE A 36 -33.67 18.95 -3.27
N VAL A 37 -33.79 18.41 -2.06
CA VAL A 37 -34.88 18.75 -1.14
C VAL A 37 -34.30 18.91 0.27
N PHE A 38 -34.41 20.13 0.79
CA PHE A 38 -34.11 20.50 2.18
C PHE A 38 -35.24 20.01 3.09
N LEU A 39 -34.89 19.49 4.28
CA LEU A 39 -35.82 19.46 5.42
C LEU A 39 -35.22 20.27 6.57
N HIS A 40 -35.85 21.41 6.77
CA HIS A 40 -35.73 22.35 7.86
C HIS A 40 -36.58 21.82 9.03
N VAL A 41 -36.02 21.79 10.24
CA VAL A 41 -36.84 21.76 11.47
C VAL A 41 -36.20 22.73 12.44
N SER A 42 -36.98 23.76 12.78
CA SER A 42 -36.65 24.80 13.73
C SER A 42 -36.94 24.34 15.16
N ASP A 43 -36.29 25.07 16.08
CA ASP A 43 -36.87 25.59 17.31
C ASP A 43 -37.00 24.73 18.59
N GLN A 44 -36.44 25.35 19.64
CA GLN A 44 -36.91 25.44 21.03
C GLN A 44 -36.17 24.59 22.07
N ILE A 45 -35.22 25.29 22.70
CA ILE A 45 -34.65 24.99 24.01
C ILE A 45 -35.63 25.54 25.07
N PRO A 46 -36.07 24.74 26.07
CA PRO A 46 -36.59 25.29 27.30
C PRO A 46 -35.60 25.16 28.47
N PRO A 47 -35.75 26.00 29.50
CA PRO A 47 -34.72 26.32 30.49
C PRO A 47 -34.86 25.46 31.75
N GLU A 48 -33.76 25.23 32.47
CA GLU A 48 -33.86 24.92 33.90
C GLU A 48 -32.65 25.45 34.68
N ALA A 49 -32.98 26.03 35.83
CA ALA A 49 -32.18 26.94 36.64
C ALA A 49 -31.75 26.26 37.98
N PRO A 50 -31.36 26.97 39.05
CA PRO A 50 -30.01 26.92 39.62
C PRO A 50 -29.95 26.31 41.04
N LEU A 51 -28.76 25.88 41.48
CA LEU A 51 -28.48 25.45 42.86
C LEU A 51 -27.04 25.87 43.28
N PRO A 52 -26.74 26.05 44.58
CA PRO A 52 -26.48 27.33 45.25
C PRO A 52 -24.98 27.65 45.50
N PRO A 53 -24.62 28.83 46.05
CA PRO A 53 -23.25 29.31 46.09
C PRO A 53 -22.45 28.73 47.27
N LEU A 54 -21.31 28.09 46.98
CA LEU A 54 -20.33 27.74 47.99
C LEU A 54 -19.17 28.75 47.99
N LYS A 55 -19.01 29.37 49.17
CA LYS A 55 -18.07 30.42 49.53
C LYS A 55 -16.62 30.03 49.21
N CYS A 56 -15.91 30.92 48.52
CA CYS A 56 -14.45 30.92 48.50
C CYS A 56 -13.92 31.16 49.92
N ARG A 57 -13.34 30.13 50.53
CA ARG A 57 -12.33 30.28 51.58
C ARG A 57 -10.97 30.02 50.95
N SER A 58 -10.11 31.02 51.07
CA SER A 58 -8.70 31.00 50.72
C SER A 58 -7.96 29.89 51.47
N SER A 59 -7.47 28.90 50.73
CA SER A 59 -6.41 28.02 51.20
C SER A 59 -5.56 27.57 50.02
N GLY A 60 -4.38 28.19 49.92
CA GLY A 60 -3.18 27.74 49.21
C GLY A 60 -3.36 27.04 47.86
N MET A 61 -3.28 27.80 46.77
CA MET A 61 -2.86 27.20 45.50
C MET A 61 -1.40 26.72 45.63
N PRO A 62 -1.04 25.53 45.15
CA PRO A 62 0.35 25.17 44.94
C PRO A 62 0.93 26.15 43.93
N LYS A 63 2.13 26.68 44.21
CA LYS A 63 2.95 27.36 43.21
C LYS A 63 3.33 26.31 42.14
N GLU A 64 2.51 26.15 41.11
CA GLU A 64 2.95 25.52 39.87
C GLU A 64 4.04 26.43 39.28
N LYS A 65 5.29 25.99 39.42
CA LYS A 65 6.40 26.53 38.64
C LYS A 65 6.06 26.27 37.17
N TYR A 66 5.82 27.34 36.43
CA TYR A 66 5.88 27.34 34.98
C TYR A 66 7.33 27.03 34.58
N ASP A 67 7.62 25.79 34.25
CA ASP A 67 8.87 25.45 33.58
C ASP A 67 8.69 25.75 32.08
N PRO A 68 9.47 26.69 31.50
CA PRO A 68 9.38 26.98 30.09
C PRO A 68 9.86 25.76 29.28
N PRO A 69 9.17 25.38 28.20
CA PRO A 69 9.53 24.23 27.38
C PRO A 69 10.84 24.41 26.57
N ASP A 70 11.49 25.57 26.67
CA ASP A 70 12.78 25.87 26.03
C ASP A 70 13.77 26.48 27.05
N PRO A 71 14.89 25.79 27.38
CA PRO A 71 15.91 26.30 28.29
C PRO A 71 16.67 27.54 27.77
N ARG A 72 16.35 28.05 26.57
CA ARG A 72 16.97 29.27 26.00
C ARG A 72 16.15 30.55 26.20
N ARG A 73 14.95 30.49 26.77
CA ARG A 73 14.04 31.66 26.91
C ARG A 73 13.82 32.05 28.36
N ILE A 74 14.49 33.12 28.80
CA ILE A 74 14.32 33.74 30.11
C ILE A 74 13.27 34.84 29.99
N TYR A 75 12.11 34.67 30.61
CA TYR A 75 11.09 35.71 30.68
C TYR A 75 11.34 36.60 31.90
N THR A 76 11.56 37.89 31.68
CA THR A 76 11.66 38.87 32.77
C THR A 76 10.26 39.47 32.99
N ILE A 77 9.60 39.05 34.07
CA ILE A 77 8.31 39.60 34.49
C ILE A 77 8.59 40.93 35.20
N MET A 78 7.94 42.01 34.75
CA MET A 78 8.06 43.33 35.36
C MET A 78 7.62 43.28 36.82
N SER A 79 8.45 43.80 37.72
CA SER A 79 8.12 43.89 39.15
C SER A 79 7.07 44.98 39.43
N ALA A 80 6.35 44.87 40.55
CA ALA A 80 5.33 45.86 40.93
C ALA A 80 5.92 47.28 41.10
N ASP A 81 7.18 47.37 41.55
CA ASP A 81 7.90 48.64 41.73
C ASP A 81 8.29 49.28 40.38
N GLU A 82 8.61 48.47 39.37
CA GLU A 82 8.90 48.95 38.02
C GLU A 82 7.65 49.47 37.29
N ALA A 83 6.51 48.82 37.49
CA ALA A 83 5.23 49.30 36.96
C ALA A 83 4.82 50.64 37.62
N ALA A 84 5.06 50.80 38.92
CA ALA A 84 4.80 52.04 39.65
C ALA A 84 5.72 53.21 39.21
N SER A 85 6.92 52.91 38.71
CA SER A 85 7.86 53.91 38.16
C SER A 85 7.52 54.41 36.75
N GLY A 86 6.42 53.94 36.15
CA GLY A 86 5.98 54.36 34.82
C GLY A 86 6.73 53.69 33.65
N LYS A 87 7.56 52.67 33.92
CA LYS A 87 8.15 51.84 32.86
C LYS A 87 7.02 51.11 32.12
N LYS A 88 7.01 51.20 30.79
CA LYS A 88 6.08 50.44 29.94
C LYS A 88 6.69 49.09 29.61
N SER A 89 5.91 48.01 29.76
CA SER A 89 6.31 46.69 29.29
C SER A 89 6.33 46.66 27.77
N HIS A 90 7.47 46.29 27.17
CA HIS A 90 7.61 46.07 25.73
C HIS A 90 7.70 44.57 25.47
N TRP A 91 6.56 43.92 25.26
CA TRP A 91 6.51 42.56 24.74
C TRP A 91 6.30 42.66 23.23
N THR A 92 7.11 41.97 22.45
CA THR A 92 7.02 41.96 20.99
C THR A 92 6.73 40.57 20.45
N GLU A 93 6.69 39.56 21.33
CA GLU A 93 6.42 38.18 20.99
C GLU A 93 5.15 37.71 21.70
N LEU A 94 4.33 36.95 20.99
CA LEU A 94 3.12 36.34 21.56
C LEU A 94 3.05 34.88 21.15
N GLU A 95 2.83 34.01 22.14
CA GLU A 95 2.56 32.59 21.95
C GLU A 95 1.12 32.26 22.35
N ILE A 96 0.44 31.52 21.49
CA ILE A 96 -0.91 31.03 21.71
C ILE A 96 -0.87 29.51 21.57
N SER A 97 -1.15 28.79 22.65
CA SER A 97 -1.22 27.33 22.69
C SER A 97 -2.51 26.87 23.37
N GLY A 98 -2.86 25.58 23.26
CA GLY A 98 -4.05 25.01 23.92
C GLY A 98 -5.19 24.60 22.99
N ARG A 99 -4.89 24.09 21.78
CA ARG A 99 -5.88 23.52 20.84
C ARG A 99 -6.90 24.55 20.32
N VAL A 100 -6.50 25.81 20.23
CA VAL A 100 -7.33 26.95 19.85
C VAL A 100 -7.91 26.75 18.43
N ARG A 101 -9.21 27.00 18.26
CA ARG A 101 -9.91 26.89 16.96
C ARG A 101 -10.19 28.23 16.30
N ASN A 102 -10.35 29.28 17.09
CA ASN A 102 -10.65 30.64 16.65
C ASN A 102 -9.76 31.63 17.39
N LEU A 103 -9.32 32.67 16.69
CA LEU A 103 -8.56 33.77 17.26
C LEU A 103 -9.47 34.99 17.41
N SER A 104 -9.35 35.71 18.53
CA SER A 104 -10.10 36.95 18.76
C SER A 104 -9.63 38.04 17.79
N SER A 105 -10.55 38.88 17.31
CA SER A 105 -10.23 40.00 16.42
C SER A 105 -9.30 41.04 17.05
N SER A 106 -9.30 41.13 18.39
CA SER A 106 -8.41 42.02 19.14
C SER A 106 -6.92 41.66 18.99
N LEU A 107 -6.59 40.40 18.67
CA LEU A 107 -5.22 39.95 18.42
C LEU A 107 -4.56 40.77 17.30
N TRP A 108 -5.34 41.12 16.29
CA TRP A 108 -4.88 41.83 15.09
C TRP A 108 -4.67 43.33 15.32
N MET A 109 -4.97 43.85 16.51
CA MET A 109 -4.70 45.23 16.92
C MET A 109 -3.34 45.39 17.60
N LEU A 110 -2.62 44.30 17.87
CA LEU A 110 -1.34 44.30 18.58
C LEU A 110 -0.18 44.65 17.62
N THR A 111 -0.18 45.88 17.10
CA THR A 111 0.75 46.33 16.05
C THR A 111 2.24 46.31 16.45
N HIS A 112 2.53 46.19 17.74
CA HIS A 112 3.89 46.10 18.28
C HIS A 112 4.52 44.69 18.17
N LEU A 113 3.76 43.68 17.73
CA LEU A 113 4.25 42.32 17.60
C LEU A 113 5.26 42.15 16.45
N THR A 114 6.38 41.53 16.78
CA THR A 114 7.44 41.12 15.85
C THR A 114 7.48 39.60 15.67
N ALA A 115 7.03 38.81 16.65
CA ALA A 115 6.93 37.36 16.53
C ALA A 115 5.59 36.83 17.03
N LEU A 116 4.98 35.91 16.27
CA LEU A 116 3.70 35.31 16.60
C LEU A 116 3.79 33.78 16.45
N HIS A 117 3.68 33.09 17.58
CA HIS A 117 3.72 31.63 17.68
C HIS A 117 2.31 31.10 17.92
N ILE A 118 1.70 30.47 16.90
CA ILE A 118 0.37 29.86 16.99
C ILE A 118 0.43 28.39 16.53
N ASN A 119 1.60 27.78 16.60
CA ASN A 119 1.78 26.37 16.25
C ASN A 119 1.04 25.44 17.24
N ASN A 120 0.75 24.21 16.78
CA ASN A 120 0.09 23.17 17.58
C ASN A 120 -1.32 23.57 18.08
N ASN A 121 -2.12 24.16 17.20
CA ASN A 121 -3.52 24.51 17.46
C ASN A 121 -4.46 23.82 16.45
N ASN A 122 -5.75 24.13 16.53
CA ASN A 122 -6.78 23.56 15.66
C ASN A 122 -7.36 24.61 14.70
N LEU A 123 -6.55 25.57 14.25
CA LEU A 123 -7.02 26.61 13.33
C LEU A 123 -7.32 25.99 11.96
N SER A 124 -8.56 26.15 11.50
CA SER A 124 -8.98 25.72 10.16
C SER A 124 -8.78 26.80 9.09
N ARG A 125 -8.71 28.06 9.52
CA ARG A 125 -8.52 29.24 8.68
C ARG A 125 -7.70 30.30 9.40
N LEU A 126 -7.00 31.12 8.63
CA LEU A 126 -6.33 32.31 9.09
C LEU A 126 -7.07 33.54 8.52
N PRO A 127 -7.50 34.49 9.36
CA PRO A 127 -8.28 35.62 8.88
C PRO A 127 -7.37 36.65 8.16
N PRO A 128 -7.87 37.36 7.12
CA PRO A 128 -7.15 38.42 6.41
C PRO A 128 -6.53 39.50 7.30
N GLU A 129 -7.15 39.76 8.45
CA GLU A 129 -6.75 40.78 9.41
C GLU A 129 -5.35 40.55 10.01
N ILE A 130 -4.75 39.36 9.85
CA ILE A 130 -3.34 39.14 10.24
C ILE A 130 -2.39 40.13 9.56
N ALA A 131 -2.73 40.62 8.37
CA ALA A 131 -1.96 41.62 7.65
C ALA A 131 -1.90 42.99 8.34
N ARG A 132 -2.70 43.21 9.41
CA ARG A 132 -2.67 44.42 10.25
C ARG A 132 -1.51 44.44 11.26
N LEU A 133 -0.64 43.43 11.27
CA LEU A 133 0.56 43.37 12.09
C LEU A 133 1.78 43.82 11.24
N PRO A 134 2.08 45.13 11.16
CA PRO A 134 3.01 45.68 10.16
C PRO A 134 4.48 45.39 10.46
N HIS A 135 4.79 44.94 11.68
CA HIS A 135 6.16 44.71 12.16
C HIS A 135 6.48 43.24 12.36
N LEU A 136 5.58 42.33 11.94
CA LEU A 136 5.78 40.90 12.14
C LEU A 136 6.92 40.39 11.25
N VAL A 137 7.92 39.78 11.88
CA VAL A 137 9.11 39.18 11.26
C VAL A 137 9.02 37.66 11.26
N PHE A 138 8.46 37.09 12.32
CA PHE A 138 8.33 35.65 12.51
C PHE A 138 6.87 35.24 12.72
N LEU A 139 6.39 34.30 11.90
CA LEU A 139 5.05 33.73 12.01
C LEU A 139 5.13 32.20 11.94
N ASN A 140 4.80 31.55 13.05
CA ASN A 140 4.69 30.10 13.11
C ASN A 140 3.23 29.65 13.23
N LEU A 141 2.73 29.04 12.15
CA LEU A 141 1.41 28.45 12.03
C LEU A 141 1.48 26.93 11.86
N SER A 142 2.64 26.32 12.13
CA SER A 142 2.85 24.89 11.91
C SER A 142 1.92 24.03 12.77
N SER A 143 1.59 22.83 12.31
CA SER A 143 0.72 21.88 13.05
C SER A 143 -0.65 22.49 13.39
N ASN A 144 -1.30 23.03 12.37
CA ASN A 144 -2.70 23.48 12.40
C ASN A 144 -3.50 22.72 11.32
N LYS A 145 -4.73 23.16 11.04
CA LYS A 145 -5.63 22.53 10.05
C LYS A 145 -5.93 23.50 8.90
N LEU A 146 -5.02 24.41 8.59
CA LEU A 146 -5.22 25.45 7.57
C LEU A 146 -5.33 24.81 6.19
N ARG A 147 -6.42 25.09 5.47
CA ARG A 147 -6.63 24.60 4.09
C ARG A 147 -6.19 25.60 3.02
N SER A 148 -6.16 26.87 3.39
CA SER A 148 -5.72 27.99 2.56
C SER A 148 -5.11 29.08 3.44
N LEU A 149 -4.42 30.02 2.80
CA LEU A 149 -3.94 31.26 3.41
C LEU A 149 -4.66 32.46 2.78
N PRO A 150 -4.90 33.54 3.54
CA PRO A 150 -5.44 34.77 2.99
C PRO A 150 -4.44 35.43 2.04
N ALA A 151 -4.92 36.04 0.96
CA ALA A 151 -4.10 36.77 -0.01
C ALA A 151 -3.34 37.94 0.65
N GLU A 152 -3.97 38.56 1.66
CA GLU A 152 -3.46 39.68 2.42
C GLU A 152 -2.18 39.35 3.19
N LEU A 153 -1.88 38.06 3.42
CA LEU A 153 -0.60 37.62 3.98
C LEU A 153 0.59 38.12 3.14
N GLY A 154 0.40 38.31 1.83
CA GLY A 154 1.40 38.90 0.93
C GLY A 154 1.72 40.37 1.20
N ASN A 155 0.91 41.08 1.99
CA ASN A 155 1.17 42.48 2.34
C ASN A 155 2.15 42.61 3.53
N MET A 156 2.49 41.51 4.21
CA MET A 156 3.36 41.50 5.38
C MET A 156 4.84 41.49 4.98
N VAL A 157 5.29 42.53 4.27
CA VAL A 157 6.62 42.63 3.64
C VAL A 157 7.81 42.54 4.59
N THR A 158 7.59 42.69 5.90
CA THR A 158 8.60 42.55 6.96
C THR A 158 8.87 41.10 7.35
N LEU A 159 8.03 40.16 6.90
CA LEU A 159 8.09 38.77 7.29
C LEU A 159 9.34 38.10 6.71
N ARG A 160 10.16 37.50 7.59
CA ARG A 160 11.38 36.76 7.23
C ARG A 160 11.21 35.26 7.38
N GLU A 161 10.40 34.83 8.34
CA GLU A 161 10.17 33.42 8.60
C GLU A 161 8.67 33.11 8.65
N LEU A 162 8.23 32.25 7.74
CA LEU A 162 6.86 31.76 7.66
C LEU A 162 6.86 30.23 7.75
N LEU A 163 6.46 29.70 8.90
CA LEU A 163 6.40 28.26 9.14
C LEU A 163 4.96 27.77 9.04
N LEU A 164 4.68 26.96 8.02
CA LEU A 164 3.36 26.42 7.67
C LEU A 164 3.34 24.90 7.67
N ASN A 165 4.40 24.26 8.18
CA ASN A 165 4.54 22.81 8.19
C ASN A 165 3.30 22.16 8.80
N ASN A 166 2.94 20.96 8.37
CA ASN A 166 1.90 20.16 9.00
C ASN A 166 0.52 20.86 9.03
N ASN A 167 0.17 21.49 7.91
CA ASN A 167 -1.17 22.02 7.63
C ASN A 167 -1.80 21.28 6.43
N CYS A 168 -3.06 21.56 6.12
CA CYS A 168 -3.80 20.98 5.00
C CYS A 168 -3.79 21.88 3.74
N LEU A 169 -2.72 22.67 3.54
CA LEU A 169 -2.60 23.64 2.45
C LEU A 169 -2.45 22.92 1.10
N ARG A 170 -3.32 23.23 0.14
CA ARG A 170 -3.23 22.68 -1.23
C ARG A 170 -2.58 23.64 -2.22
N VAL A 171 -2.81 24.94 -2.02
CA VAL A 171 -2.34 26.02 -2.89
C VAL A 171 -1.92 27.18 -2.00
N LEU A 172 -0.87 27.88 -2.41
CA LEU A 172 -0.42 29.13 -1.82
C LEU A 172 -0.96 30.30 -2.66
N PRO A 173 -1.47 31.38 -2.03
CA PRO A 173 -1.89 32.58 -2.75
C PRO A 173 -0.70 33.20 -3.49
N TYR A 174 -0.90 33.67 -4.73
CA TYR A 174 0.17 34.22 -5.56
C TYR A 174 0.76 35.51 -4.95
N GLU A 175 -0.01 36.20 -4.11
CA GLU A 175 0.43 37.37 -3.35
C GLU A 175 1.58 37.09 -2.38
N LEU A 176 1.81 35.83 -1.98
CA LEU A 176 3.01 35.47 -1.20
C LEU A 176 4.31 35.79 -1.93
N GLY A 177 4.29 35.89 -3.27
CA GLY A 177 5.43 36.37 -4.06
C GLY A 177 5.85 37.82 -3.74
N ARG A 178 5.02 38.60 -3.04
CA ARG A 178 5.37 39.96 -2.57
C ARG A 178 6.26 39.96 -1.33
N LEU A 179 6.44 38.82 -0.66
CA LEU A 179 7.27 38.71 0.54
C LEU A 179 8.76 38.61 0.19
N PHE A 180 9.32 39.67 -0.38
CA PHE A 180 10.71 39.71 -0.86
C PHE A 180 11.77 39.63 0.26
N GLN A 181 11.38 39.84 1.53
CA GLN A 181 12.26 39.66 2.69
C GLN A 181 12.20 38.25 3.29
N LEU A 182 11.36 37.36 2.75
CA LEU A 182 11.18 36.01 3.28
C LEU A 182 12.45 35.18 3.05
N GLN A 183 13.06 34.73 4.14
CA GLN A 183 14.27 33.91 4.15
C GLN A 183 13.92 32.43 4.30
N THR A 184 12.90 32.11 5.09
CA THR A 184 12.47 30.73 5.37
C THR A 184 10.97 30.58 5.15
N LEU A 185 10.62 29.62 4.29
CA LEU A 185 9.24 29.17 4.06
C LEU A 185 9.14 27.67 4.38
N GLY A 186 8.60 27.34 5.54
CA GLY A 186 8.43 25.95 5.97
C GLY A 186 7.11 25.36 5.45
N LEU A 187 7.16 24.48 4.45
CA LEU A 187 5.98 23.84 3.84
C LEU A 187 5.97 22.32 3.98
N LYS A 188 6.68 21.77 4.97
CA LYS A 188 6.70 20.33 5.16
C LYS A 188 5.30 19.85 5.51
N VAL A 189 4.60 19.22 4.57
CA VAL A 189 3.32 18.58 4.83
C VAL A 189 3.58 17.46 5.84
N HIS A 190 2.67 17.25 6.80
CA HIS A 190 2.68 15.96 7.49
C HIS A 190 2.38 14.97 6.38
N PRO A 191 3.27 14.01 6.04
CA PRO A 191 2.77 12.85 5.35
C PRO A 191 1.70 12.31 6.30
N GLU A 192 0.42 12.39 5.92
CA GLU A 192 -0.48 11.34 6.34
C GLU A 192 0.19 10.08 5.81
N GLN A 193 1.03 9.45 6.64
CA GLN A 193 1.78 8.28 6.28
C GLN A 193 0.76 7.31 5.70
N LEU A 194 1.04 6.81 4.50
CA LEU A 194 0.23 5.74 3.92
C LEU A 194 0.10 4.67 5.02
N PRO A 195 -1.12 4.40 5.52
CA PRO A 195 -1.27 3.50 6.65
C PRO A 195 -0.72 2.14 6.23
N GLN A 196 0.07 1.52 7.10
CA GLN A 196 0.56 0.18 6.83
C GLN A 196 -0.63 -0.76 6.64
N ARG A 197 -0.55 -1.60 5.61
CA ARG A 197 -1.58 -2.57 5.30
C ARG A 197 -1.58 -3.65 6.39
N PRO A 198 -2.77 -4.03 6.90
CA PRO A 198 -2.85 -5.00 7.99
C PRO A 198 -2.48 -6.40 7.50
N TRP A 199 -1.71 -7.14 8.30
CA TRP A 199 -1.53 -8.57 8.08
C TRP A 199 -2.75 -9.34 8.58
N ILE A 200 -3.31 -10.22 7.75
CA ILE A 200 -4.46 -11.07 8.07
C ILE A 200 -3.95 -12.49 8.26
N SER A 201 -3.89 -12.94 9.51
CA SER A 201 -3.59 -14.33 9.84
C SER A 201 -4.81 -15.20 9.59
N LEU A 202 -4.66 -16.21 8.72
CA LEU A 202 -5.71 -17.15 8.36
C LEU A 202 -5.60 -18.46 9.15
N ARG A 203 -4.36 -18.91 9.42
CA ARG A 203 -4.06 -20.17 10.10
C ARG A 203 -2.76 -20.07 10.88
N GLU A 204 -2.66 -20.88 11.93
CA GLU A 204 -1.40 -21.07 12.64
C GLU A 204 -0.52 -22.09 11.91
N ARG A 205 0.80 -21.95 12.09
CA ARG A 205 1.80 -22.86 11.54
C ARG A 205 1.70 -24.23 12.20
N ASP A 206 1.82 -25.28 11.40
CA ASP A 206 1.96 -26.63 11.92
C ASP A 206 3.37 -26.84 12.48
N GLN A 207 3.50 -26.99 13.80
CA GLN A 207 4.80 -27.19 14.46
C GLN A 207 5.21 -28.67 14.51
N LEU A 208 4.30 -29.59 14.20
CA LEU A 208 4.53 -31.03 14.33
C LEU A 208 5.08 -31.62 13.04
N MET A 209 4.81 -30.98 11.90
CA MET A 209 5.22 -31.44 10.58
C MET A 209 6.46 -30.71 10.08
N PRO A 210 7.35 -31.38 9.32
CA PRO A 210 8.50 -30.72 8.70
C PRO A 210 8.04 -29.87 7.51
N THR A 211 7.47 -28.69 7.78
CA THR A 211 7.00 -27.74 6.77
C THR A 211 8.00 -26.60 6.58
N ALA A 212 8.11 -26.14 5.33
CA ALA A 212 8.82 -24.93 4.96
C ALA A 212 7.85 -23.76 4.88
N VAL A 213 8.22 -22.61 5.42
CA VAL A 213 7.40 -21.39 5.36
C VAL A 213 8.14 -20.32 4.58
N PHE A 214 7.47 -19.75 3.58
CA PHE A 214 7.99 -18.65 2.78
C PHE A 214 6.89 -17.70 2.35
N THR A 215 7.28 -16.51 1.93
CA THR A 215 6.38 -15.45 1.46
C THR A 215 6.49 -15.24 -0.04
N VAL A 216 5.37 -14.92 -0.68
CA VAL A 216 5.27 -14.68 -2.13
C VAL A 216 4.58 -13.36 -2.37
N MET A 217 5.23 -12.47 -3.12
CA MET A 217 4.68 -11.21 -3.60
C MET A 217 4.31 -11.31 -5.09
N CYS A 218 3.16 -10.74 -5.47
CA CYS A 218 2.76 -10.53 -6.86
C CYS A 218 2.40 -9.05 -7.05
N TYR A 219 3.03 -8.37 -8.02
CA TYR A 219 2.83 -6.93 -8.16
C TYR A 219 3.08 -6.42 -9.59
N ASN A 220 2.04 -5.87 -10.21
CA ASN A 220 2.16 -5.08 -11.43
C ASN A 220 2.62 -3.66 -11.06
N VAL A 221 3.80 -3.25 -11.55
CA VAL A 221 4.46 -2.00 -11.13
C VAL A 221 4.08 -0.79 -11.97
N LEU A 222 3.25 -0.96 -13.00
CA LEU A 222 2.91 0.06 -14.00
C LEU A 222 4.15 0.64 -14.70
N CYS A 223 4.47 0.14 -15.90
CA CYS A 223 5.63 0.61 -16.64
C CYS A 223 5.50 2.09 -17.05
N ASP A 224 6.63 2.77 -17.28
CA ASP A 224 6.62 4.20 -17.61
C ASP A 224 5.90 4.47 -18.93
N LYS A 225 6.03 3.55 -19.89
CA LYS A 225 5.33 3.59 -21.17
C LYS A 225 3.80 3.72 -21.03
N TYR A 226 3.19 3.11 -20.01
CA TYR A 226 1.74 3.14 -19.81
C TYR A 226 1.29 4.20 -18.79
N ALA A 227 2.19 4.72 -17.96
CA ALA A 227 1.94 5.77 -16.95
C ALA A 227 1.69 7.18 -17.55
N THR A 228 0.74 7.29 -18.47
CA THR A 228 0.48 8.49 -19.26
C THR A 228 -0.64 9.35 -18.66
N ARG A 229 -0.62 10.65 -18.97
CA ARG A 229 -1.70 11.58 -18.59
C ARG A 229 -3.02 11.31 -19.31
N GLN A 230 -3.01 10.57 -20.44
CA GLN A 230 -4.25 10.15 -21.10
C GLN A 230 -5.01 9.11 -20.26
N LEU A 231 -4.29 8.12 -19.71
CA LEU A 231 -4.89 7.07 -18.87
C LEU A 231 -5.11 7.55 -17.43
N TYR A 232 -4.15 8.28 -16.87
CA TYR A 232 -4.14 8.70 -15.46
C TYR A 232 -4.23 10.22 -15.30
N GLY A 233 -5.18 10.86 -15.99
CA GLY A 233 -5.32 12.34 -16.01
C GLY A 233 -5.57 12.99 -14.65
N TYR A 234 -6.06 12.21 -13.67
CA TYR A 234 -6.24 12.63 -12.28
C TYR A 234 -4.93 12.67 -11.48
N CYS A 235 -3.88 11.95 -11.90
CA CYS A 235 -2.59 11.89 -11.20
C CYS A 235 -1.64 12.97 -11.74
N PRO A 236 -1.07 13.85 -10.91
CA PRO A 236 -0.14 14.89 -11.36
C PRO A 236 1.07 14.32 -12.12
N SER A 237 1.55 15.00 -13.17
CA SER A 237 2.65 14.51 -14.01
C SER A 237 3.93 14.19 -13.24
N TRP A 238 4.24 14.96 -12.20
CA TRP A 238 5.42 14.71 -11.35
C TRP A 238 5.28 13.41 -10.55
N ALA A 239 4.06 13.02 -10.18
CA ALA A 239 3.77 11.77 -9.49
C ALA A 239 3.68 10.57 -10.45
N LEU A 240 3.41 10.82 -11.73
CA LEU A 240 3.46 9.81 -12.79
C LEU A 240 4.89 9.51 -13.28
N SER A 241 5.81 10.47 -13.15
CA SER A 241 7.20 10.31 -13.59
C SER A 241 7.84 9.07 -12.97
N TRP A 242 8.47 8.24 -13.81
CA TRP A 242 9.22 7.06 -13.36
C TRP A 242 10.22 7.36 -12.23
N GLU A 243 10.96 8.46 -12.34
CA GLU A 243 11.96 8.87 -11.34
C GLU A 243 11.37 9.08 -9.93
N TYR A 244 10.09 9.46 -9.88
CA TYR A 244 9.34 9.55 -8.63
C TYR A 244 8.77 8.19 -8.22
N ARG A 245 8.02 7.52 -9.12
CA ARG A 245 7.30 6.27 -8.80
C ARG A 245 8.23 5.12 -8.41
N LYS A 246 9.38 4.99 -9.08
CA LYS A 246 10.32 3.89 -8.82
C LYS A 246 10.78 3.82 -7.36
N LYS A 247 10.84 4.97 -6.67
CA LYS A 247 11.15 5.04 -5.24
C LYS A 247 10.06 4.39 -4.40
N GLY A 248 8.80 4.75 -4.64
CA GLY A 248 7.66 4.14 -3.95
C GLY A 248 7.47 2.66 -4.30
N ILE A 249 7.71 2.27 -5.56
CA ILE A 249 7.64 0.87 -6.00
C ILE A 249 8.66 0.03 -5.23
N MET A 250 9.91 0.51 -5.16
CA MET A 250 10.94 -0.19 -4.40
C MET A 250 10.65 -0.17 -2.90
N GLU A 251 10.13 0.93 -2.36
CA GLU A 251 9.70 1.00 -0.96
C GLU A 251 8.65 -0.08 -0.65
N GLU A 252 7.59 -0.24 -1.47
CA GLU A 252 6.58 -1.30 -1.33
C GLU A 252 7.21 -2.70 -1.37
N ILE A 253 8.07 -2.98 -2.37
CA ILE A 253 8.76 -4.26 -2.51
C ILE A 253 9.60 -4.55 -1.27
N THR A 254 10.34 -3.55 -0.80
CA THR A 254 11.23 -3.71 0.35
C THR A 254 10.50 -3.81 1.68
N ASN A 255 9.35 -3.16 1.82
CA ASN A 255 8.51 -3.27 3.03
C ASN A 255 7.81 -4.64 3.12
N CYS A 256 7.52 -5.26 1.98
CA CYS A 256 6.93 -6.60 1.94
C CYS A 256 7.92 -7.72 2.30
N GLU A 257 9.22 -7.51 2.09
CA GLU A 257 10.33 -8.44 2.38
C GLU A 257 10.10 -9.89 1.88
N ALA A 258 9.34 -10.05 0.79
CA ALA A 258 8.87 -11.35 0.33
C ALA A 258 10.03 -12.26 -0.11
N ASP A 259 9.95 -13.55 0.18
CA ASP A 259 11.02 -14.49 -0.18
C ASP A 259 11.07 -14.79 -1.68
N ILE A 260 9.92 -14.70 -2.35
CA ILE A 260 9.74 -14.78 -3.80
C ILE A 260 8.94 -13.55 -4.23
N ILE A 261 9.37 -12.87 -5.29
CA ILE A 261 8.71 -11.67 -5.83
C ILE A 261 8.45 -11.88 -7.33
N SER A 262 7.19 -11.83 -7.73
CA SER A 262 6.75 -11.87 -9.13
C SER A 262 6.26 -10.50 -9.56
N LEU A 263 6.95 -9.88 -10.52
CA LEU A 263 6.60 -8.55 -11.03
C LEU A 263 6.10 -8.62 -12.47
N GLN A 264 5.07 -7.84 -12.78
CA GLN A 264 4.61 -7.57 -14.15
C GLN A 264 4.91 -6.12 -14.51
N GLU A 265 4.91 -5.82 -15.82
CA GLU A 265 5.24 -4.49 -16.36
C GLU A 265 6.65 -3.99 -15.99
N VAL A 266 7.61 -4.90 -15.91
CA VAL A 266 9.01 -4.54 -15.70
C VAL A 266 9.65 -4.18 -17.03
N GLU A 267 10.07 -2.93 -17.22
CA GLU A 267 10.81 -2.53 -18.42
C GLU A 267 12.20 -3.15 -18.48
N THR A 268 12.65 -3.51 -19.70
CA THR A 268 13.91 -4.23 -19.93
C THR A 268 15.11 -3.52 -19.30
N GLU A 269 15.29 -2.22 -19.55
CA GLU A 269 16.43 -1.48 -18.99
C GLU A 269 16.33 -1.35 -17.46
N GLN A 270 15.12 -1.15 -16.94
CA GLN A 270 14.89 -0.99 -15.50
C GLN A 270 15.11 -2.31 -14.74
N TYR A 271 14.84 -3.46 -15.36
CA TYR A 271 15.18 -4.74 -14.76
C TYR A 271 16.67 -4.82 -14.42
N TYR A 272 17.53 -4.53 -15.41
CA TYR A 272 18.99 -4.68 -15.23
C TYR A 272 19.61 -3.57 -14.39
N THR A 273 19.17 -2.32 -14.57
CA THR A 273 19.82 -1.14 -13.95
C THR A 273 19.21 -0.70 -12.62
N PHE A 274 18.04 -1.22 -12.26
CA PHE A 274 17.33 -0.80 -11.06
C PHE A 274 16.88 -1.97 -10.20
N PHE A 275 15.97 -2.82 -10.71
CA PHE A 275 15.37 -3.88 -9.91
C PHE A 275 16.41 -4.93 -9.50
N LEU A 276 17.17 -5.48 -10.45
CA LEU A 276 18.14 -6.54 -10.18
C LEU A 276 19.30 -6.03 -9.33
N GLU A 277 19.84 -4.85 -9.62
CA GLU A 277 20.93 -4.26 -8.81
C GLU A 277 20.47 -4.02 -7.36
N THR A 278 19.33 -3.36 -7.15
CA THR A 278 18.84 -3.05 -5.81
C THR A 278 18.45 -4.30 -5.00
N LEU A 279 17.88 -5.31 -5.66
CA LEU A 279 17.46 -6.54 -4.99
C LEU A 279 18.63 -7.50 -4.75
N LYS A 280 19.69 -7.48 -5.58
CA LYS A 280 20.92 -8.25 -5.32
C LYS A 280 21.58 -7.86 -4.01
N ASP A 281 21.63 -6.57 -3.70
CA ASP A 281 22.15 -6.06 -2.41
C ASP A 281 21.35 -6.58 -1.21
N ARG A 282 20.12 -7.07 -1.45
CA ARG A 282 19.22 -7.67 -0.44
C ARG A 282 19.18 -9.19 -0.49
N GLY A 283 20.11 -9.84 -1.20
CA GLY A 283 20.25 -11.30 -1.24
C GLY A 283 19.35 -12.01 -2.25
N TYR A 284 18.74 -11.28 -3.19
CA TYR A 284 17.94 -11.87 -4.26
C TYR A 284 18.80 -12.16 -5.50
N ASP A 285 18.40 -13.20 -6.21
CA ASP A 285 18.69 -13.34 -7.64
C ASP A 285 17.37 -13.30 -8.40
N GLY A 286 17.42 -13.18 -9.74
CA GLY A 286 16.20 -13.07 -10.51
C GLY A 286 16.30 -13.54 -11.96
N PHE A 287 15.14 -13.78 -12.53
CA PHE A 287 14.95 -14.08 -13.95
C PHE A 287 13.94 -13.12 -14.55
N PHE A 288 14.22 -12.62 -15.75
CA PHE A 288 13.36 -11.71 -16.47
C PHE A 288 13.28 -12.08 -17.95
N CYS A 289 12.11 -11.88 -18.53
CA CYS A 289 11.91 -11.93 -19.96
C CYS A 289 11.00 -10.78 -20.41
N PRO A 290 11.38 -10.01 -21.45
CA PRO A 290 10.49 -9.03 -22.06
C PRO A 290 9.45 -9.70 -22.96
N LYS A 291 8.34 -9.01 -23.23
CA LYS A 291 7.34 -9.46 -24.22
C LYS A 291 7.97 -9.73 -25.60
N SER A 292 7.38 -10.65 -26.36
CA SER A 292 7.95 -11.14 -27.62
C SER A 292 8.23 -10.04 -28.66
N ARG A 293 7.50 -8.91 -28.61
CA ARG A 293 7.76 -7.73 -29.46
C ARG A 293 9.18 -7.17 -29.36
N ALA A 294 9.89 -7.41 -28.25
CA ALA A 294 11.29 -7.02 -28.08
C ALA A 294 12.20 -7.51 -29.22
N LYS A 295 11.85 -8.62 -29.86
CA LYS A 295 12.60 -9.20 -30.99
C LYS A 295 12.41 -8.43 -32.30
N LEU A 296 11.33 -7.66 -32.42
CA LEU A 296 10.93 -6.98 -33.67
C LEU A 296 11.29 -5.49 -33.68
N VAL A 297 11.49 -4.90 -32.49
CA VAL A 297 11.75 -3.46 -32.34
C VAL A 297 13.25 -3.14 -32.36
N SER A 298 13.54 -1.86 -32.62
CA SER A 298 14.90 -1.31 -32.57
C SER A 298 15.51 -1.38 -31.17
N GLU A 299 16.84 -1.30 -31.04
CA GLU A 299 17.50 -1.37 -29.72
C GLU A 299 17.03 -0.31 -28.71
N PRO A 300 16.84 0.98 -29.08
CA PRO A 300 16.33 1.99 -28.15
C PRO A 300 14.92 1.68 -27.65
N GLU A 301 14.06 1.18 -28.53
CA GLU A 301 12.68 0.81 -28.17
C GLU A 301 12.65 -0.46 -27.32
N ARG A 302 13.54 -1.42 -27.60
CA ARG A 302 13.67 -2.69 -26.85
C ARG A 302 13.89 -2.46 -25.36
N LYS A 303 14.67 -1.43 -24.99
CA LYS A 303 14.90 -1.03 -23.60
C LYS A 303 13.62 -0.74 -22.81
N HIS A 304 12.61 -0.23 -23.49
CA HIS A 304 11.32 0.16 -22.93
C HIS A 304 10.24 -0.91 -23.16
N VAL A 305 10.59 -2.09 -23.69
CA VAL A 305 9.67 -3.21 -23.73
C VAL A 305 9.60 -3.82 -22.34
N ASP A 306 8.38 -3.85 -21.81
CA ASP A 306 8.05 -4.46 -20.54
C ASP A 306 7.90 -5.99 -20.63
N GLY A 307 7.97 -6.64 -19.49
CA GLY A 307 7.78 -8.09 -19.34
C GLY A 307 7.59 -8.52 -17.90
N CYS A 308 7.87 -9.79 -17.64
CA CYS A 308 7.70 -10.43 -16.34
C CYS A 308 9.06 -10.76 -15.70
N ALA A 309 9.17 -10.50 -14.41
CA ALA A 309 10.34 -10.88 -13.61
C ALA A 309 9.93 -11.76 -12.42
N VAL A 310 10.81 -12.69 -12.03
CA VAL A 310 10.71 -13.45 -10.78
C VAL A 310 12.03 -13.30 -10.03
N PHE A 311 11.97 -12.83 -8.80
CA PHE A 311 13.10 -12.76 -7.87
C PHE A 311 12.90 -13.74 -6.72
N PHE A 312 13.99 -14.27 -6.18
CA PHE A 312 13.97 -15.21 -5.06
C PHE A 312 15.20 -15.01 -4.17
N LYS A 313 15.03 -15.13 -2.85
CA LYS A 313 16.15 -15.07 -1.91
C LYS A 313 17.07 -16.27 -2.07
N THR A 314 18.33 -16.01 -2.41
CA THR A 314 19.33 -17.06 -2.64
C THR A 314 19.69 -17.84 -1.37
N GLU A 315 19.44 -17.26 -0.20
CA GLU A 315 19.61 -17.94 1.08
C GLU A 315 18.58 -19.07 1.30
N LYS A 316 17.41 -19.01 0.63
CA LYS A 316 16.30 -19.97 0.76
C LYS A 316 16.10 -20.86 -0.47
N PHE A 317 16.44 -20.36 -1.66
CA PHE A 317 16.18 -21.04 -2.92
C PHE A 317 17.42 -21.09 -3.82
N THR A 318 17.53 -22.14 -4.62
CA THR A 318 18.55 -22.26 -5.67
C THR A 318 17.86 -22.45 -7.01
N LEU A 319 18.22 -21.66 -8.02
CA LEU A 319 17.65 -21.78 -9.37
C LEU A 319 18.14 -23.07 -10.05
N VAL A 320 17.19 -23.88 -10.54
CA VAL A 320 17.47 -25.12 -11.28
C VAL A 320 17.23 -24.93 -12.77
N GLN A 321 16.08 -24.36 -13.15
CA GLN A 321 15.72 -24.11 -14.55
C GLN A 321 14.94 -22.80 -14.69
N LYS A 322 14.99 -22.21 -15.89
CA LYS A 322 14.24 -21.02 -16.28
C LYS A 322 13.56 -21.27 -17.62
N HIS A 323 12.31 -20.85 -17.72
CA HIS A 323 11.45 -21.09 -18.88
C HIS A 323 10.70 -19.81 -19.24
N THR A 324 10.53 -19.57 -20.53
CA THR A 324 9.66 -18.52 -21.07
C THR A 324 8.60 -19.18 -21.92
N VAL A 325 7.34 -18.80 -21.70
CA VAL A 325 6.20 -19.22 -22.50
C VAL A 325 5.73 -18.04 -23.32
N GLU A 326 5.94 -18.11 -24.64
CA GLU A 326 5.46 -17.11 -25.59
C GLU A 326 4.11 -17.54 -26.15
N PHE A 327 3.03 -16.89 -25.71
CA PHE A 327 1.68 -17.35 -26.01
C PHE A 327 1.34 -17.33 -27.50
N ASN A 328 1.93 -16.41 -28.27
CA ASN A 328 1.78 -16.38 -29.72
C ASN A 328 2.38 -17.61 -30.40
N GLN A 329 3.54 -18.09 -29.95
CA GLN A 329 4.19 -19.28 -30.52
C GLN A 329 3.41 -20.54 -30.16
N VAL A 330 2.95 -20.64 -28.92
CA VAL A 330 2.09 -21.76 -28.48
C VAL A 330 0.77 -21.74 -29.24
N ALA A 331 0.16 -20.57 -29.42
CA ALA A 331 -1.07 -20.41 -30.20
C ALA A 331 -0.87 -20.81 -31.66
N MET A 332 0.24 -20.40 -32.29
CA MET A 332 0.60 -20.76 -33.66
C MET A 332 0.82 -22.28 -33.82
N ALA A 333 1.43 -22.94 -32.84
CA ALA A 333 1.62 -24.39 -32.86
C ALA A 333 0.30 -25.17 -32.70
N ASN A 334 -0.70 -24.56 -32.04
CA ASN A 334 -2.00 -25.18 -31.74
C ASN A 334 -3.16 -24.57 -32.55
N SER A 335 -2.88 -23.88 -33.66
CA SER A 335 -3.91 -23.17 -34.44
C SER A 335 -4.53 -24.00 -35.56
N GLU A 336 -4.16 -25.28 -35.71
CA GLU A 336 -4.64 -26.12 -36.80
C GLU A 336 -6.18 -26.16 -36.84
N GLY A 337 -6.76 -25.72 -37.96
CA GLY A 337 -8.21 -25.67 -38.16
C GLY A 337 -8.95 -24.53 -37.44
N SER A 338 -8.26 -23.58 -36.79
CA SER A 338 -8.89 -22.47 -36.05
C SER A 338 -8.41 -21.09 -36.48
N GLU A 339 -9.17 -20.42 -37.34
CA GLU A 339 -8.91 -19.02 -37.73
C GLU A 339 -8.96 -18.06 -36.53
N MET A 340 -9.79 -18.35 -35.53
CA MET A 340 -9.89 -17.54 -34.30
C MET A 340 -8.59 -17.56 -33.49
N MET A 341 -7.91 -18.71 -33.42
CA MET A 341 -6.59 -18.82 -32.80
C MET A 341 -5.55 -17.96 -33.51
N LEU A 342 -5.51 -18.00 -34.85
CA LEU A 342 -4.58 -17.20 -35.65
C LEU A 342 -4.86 -15.71 -35.54
N ASN A 343 -6.12 -15.30 -35.67
CA ASN A 343 -6.48 -13.89 -35.79
C ASN A 343 -6.48 -13.17 -34.44
N ARG A 344 -6.97 -13.83 -33.38
CA ARG A 344 -7.20 -13.18 -32.07
C ARG A 344 -6.11 -13.48 -31.04
N VAL A 345 -5.64 -14.72 -30.96
CA VAL A 345 -4.72 -15.19 -29.91
C VAL A 345 -3.25 -15.04 -30.34
N MET A 346 -2.90 -15.57 -31.53
CA MET A 346 -1.51 -15.55 -32.05
C MET A 346 -0.98 -14.13 -32.29
N THR A 347 -1.87 -13.18 -32.56
CA THR A 347 -1.50 -11.76 -32.74
C THR A 347 -1.13 -11.03 -31.45
N LYS A 348 -1.25 -11.67 -30.27
CA LYS A 348 -0.92 -11.07 -28.97
C LYS A 348 0.45 -11.53 -28.48
N ASP A 349 1.28 -10.58 -28.06
CA ASP A 349 2.68 -10.78 -27.68
C ASP A 349 2.90 -10.98 -26.18
N ASN A 350 1.82 -11.26 -25.44
CA ASN A 350 1.85 -11.58 -24.02
C ASN A 350 2.72 -12.82 -23.75
N ILE A 351 3.30 -12.88 -22.55
CA ILE A 351 4.20 -13.94 -22.13
C ILE A 351 3.92 -14.39 -20.70
N GLY A 352 4.43 -15.57 -20.36
CA GLY A 352 4.68 -16.00 -19.00
C GLY A 352 6.13 -16.44 -18.83
N VAL A 353 6.64 -16.37 -17.60
CA VAL A 353 7.93 -16.91 -17.20
C VAL A 353 7.73 -17.92 -16.08
N ALA A 354 8.61 -18.92 -16.00
CA ALA A 354 8.62 -19.87 -14.90
C ALA A 354 10.05 -20.19 -14.48
N VAL A 355 10.27 -20.30 -13.18
CA VAL A 355 11.54 -20.70 -12.58
C VAL A 355 11.32 -21.93 -11.71
N LEU A 356 12.13 -22.96 -11.94
CA LEU A 356 12.17 -24.15 -11.10
C LEU A 356 13.23 -23.91 -10.02
N LEU A 357 12.81 -23.90 -8.77
CA LEU A 357 13.64 -23.62 -7.61
C LEU A 357 13.82 -24.87 -6.77
N GLU A 358 15.04 -25.11 -6.30
CA GLU A 358 15.33 -26.04 -5.21
C GLU A 358 15.13 -25.32 -3.88
N VAL A 359 14.21 -25.82 -3.06
CA VAL A 359 13.94 -25.32 -1.71
C VAL A 359 14.99 -25.87 -0.76
N LYS A 360 15.74 -24.98 -0.11
CA LYS A 360 16.83 -25.37 0.78
C LYS A 360 16.32 -26.09 2.03
N LYS A 361 17.08 -27.10 2.47
CA LYS A 361 16.68 -28.01 3.56
C LYS A 361 16.56 -27.29 4.90
N GLU A 362 17.31 -26.20 5.07
CA GLU A 362 17.31 -25.36 6.27
C GLU A 362 15.98 -24.62 6.49
N LEU A 363 15.14 -24.51 5.45
CA LEU A 363 13.84 -23.86 5.54
C LEU A 363 12.78 -24.74 6.23
N PHE A 364 12.99 -26.05 6.25
CA PHE A 364 12.11 -27.01 6.94
C PHE A 364 12.46 -27.04 8.43
N ALA A 365 11.44 -26.94 9.29
CA ALA A 365 11.61 -26.93 10.75
C ALA A 365 12.40 -28.14 11.27
N ALA A 366 13.08 -27.99 12.42
CA ALA A 366 14.06 -28.93 12.99
C ALA A 366 13.54 -30.31 13.47
N GLY A 367 12.32 -30.70 13.10
CA GLY A 367 11.82 -32.09 13.25
C GLY A 367 11.98 -32.84 11.92
N LEU A 368 12.20 -34.16 11.99
CA LEU A 368 12.27 -35.10 10.84
C LEU A 368 12.65 -34.43 9.51
N LYS A 369 13.96 -34.20 9.30
CA LYS A 369 14.46 -33.67 8.03
C LYS A 369 13.86 -34.50 6.88
N PRO A 370 13.27 -33.88 5.85
CA PRO A 370 12.77 -34.62 4.69
C PRO A 370 13.88 -35.51 4.13
N SER A 371 13.47 -36.62 3.49
CA SER A 371 14.38 -37.57 2.84
C SER A 371 15.45 -36.83 2.02
N SER A 372 16.58 -37.48 1.76
CA SER A 372 17.74 -36.89 1.07
C SER A 372 17.45 -36.24 -0.29
N GLU A 373 16.24 -36.40 -0.83
CA GLU A 373 15.77 -35.87 -2.10
C GLU A 373 15.62 -34.34 -2.11
N LYS A 374 15.91 -33.77 -3.28
CA LYS A 374 15.78 -32.33 -3.52
C LYS A 374 14.30 -31.96 -3.55
N GLN A 375 13.91 -30.99 -2.73
CA GLN A 375 12.55 -30.45 -2.74
C GLN A 375 12.49 -29.34 -3.79
N LEU A 376 11.59 -29.49 -4.76
CA LEU A 376 11.46 -28.53 -5.86
C LEU A 376 10.16 -27.73 -5.75
N LEU A 377 10.20 -26.52 -6.31
CA LEU A 377 9.09 -25.58 -6.39
C LEU A 377 9.11 -24.91 -7.75
N LEU A 378 8.02 -24.99 -8.51
CA LEU A 378 7.87 -24.21 -9.73
C LEU A 378 7.16 -22.89 -9.40
N VAL A 379 7.82 -21.76 -9.64
CA VAL A 379 7.22 -20.43 -9.54
C VAL A 379 6.96 -19.90 -10.95
N ALA A 380 5.72 -19.59 -11.24
CA ALA A 380 5.27 -19.07 -12.52
C ALA A 380 4.77 -17.63 -12.36
N ASN A 381 5.04 -16.78 -13.36
CA ASN A 381 4.59 -15.40 -13.43
C ASN A 381 4.11 -15.09 -14.85
N ALA A 382 2.89 -14.56 -15.02
CA ALA A 382 2.37 -14.15 -16.33
C ALA A 382 1.64 -12.81 -16.31
N HIS A 383 1.58 -12.18 -17.49
CA HIS A 383 0.77 -10.98 -17.72
C HIS A 383 -0.10 -11.19 -18.97
N MET A 384 -1.38 -11.46 -18.73
CA MET A 384 -2.37 -11.78 -19.78
C MET A 384 -2.82 -10.53 -20.54
N HIS A 385 -3.45 -10.74 -21.69
CA HIS A 385 -3.98 -9.66 -22.50
C HIS A 385 -4.97 -8.78 -21.71
N TRP A 386 -4.93 -7.46 -21.89
CA TRP A 386 -5.67 -6.52 -21.04
C TRP A 386 -7.09 -6.25 -21.53
N ASP A 387 -7.33 -6.27 -22.85
CA ASP A 387 -8.57 -5.78 -23.45
C ASP A 387 -9.82 -6.52 -22.91
N PRO A 388 -10.79 -5.81 -22.29
CA PRO A 388 -12.01 -6.41 -21.77
C PRO A 388 -12.84 -7.19 -22.79
N GLU A 389 -12.76 -6.85 -24.08
CA GLU A 389 -13.51 -7.51 -25.16
C GLU A 389 -12.89 -8.86 -25.60
N TYR A 390 -11.74 -9.22 -25.04
CA TYR A 390 -10.95 -10.40 -25.41
C TYR A 390 -10.89 -11.43 -24.28
N SER A 391 -12.04 -11.72 -23.65
CA SER A 391 -12.14 -12.74 -22.59
C SER A 391 -11.74 -14.13 -23.08
N ASP A 392 -12.02 -14.45 -24.33
CA ASP A 392 -11.59 -15.67 -25.02
C ASP A 392 -10.06 -15.79 -25.09
N VAL A 393 -9.37 -14.71 -25.46
CA VAL A 393 -7.90 -14.70 -25.53
C VAL A 393 -7.29 -14.88 -24.14
N LYS A 394 -7.83 -14.20 -23.11
CA LYS A 394 -7.34 -14.34 -21.72
C LYS A 394 -7.49 -15.78 -21.23
N LEU A 395 -8.61 -16.42 -21.53
CA LEU A 395 -8.86 -17.83 -21.20
C LEU A 395 -7.90 -18.77 -21.90
N ILE A 396 -7.73 -18.61 -23.22
CA ILE A 396 -6.85 -19.46 -24.02
C ILE A 396 -5.38 -19.27 -23.57
N GLN A 397 -4.93 -18.04 -23.32
CA GLN A 397 -3.59 -17.77 -22.79
C GLN A 397 -3.37 -18.46 -21.45
N THR A 398 -4.36 -18.42 -20.55
CA THR A 398 -4.30 -19.11 -19.26
C THR A 398 -4.20 -20.62 -19.45
N MET A 399 -5.01 -21.22 -20.31
CA MET A 399 -4.97 -22.66 -20.62
C MET A 399 -3.63 -23.09 -21.21
N MET A 400 -3.11 -22.33 -22.19
CA MET A 400 -1.80 -22.57 -22.79
C MET A 400 -0.70 -22.50 -21.73
N PHE A 401 -0.76 -21.50 -20.84
CA PHE A 401 0.24 -21.36 -19.79
C PHE A 401 0.23 -22.55 -18.84
N LEU A 402 -0.93 -22.96 -18.32
CA LEU A 402 -1.04 -24.11 -17.43
C LEU A 402 -0.59 -25.42 -18.09
N SER A 403 -0.91 -25.61 -19.38
CA SER A 403 -0.45 -26.77 -20.14
C SER A 403 1.08 -26.82 -20.26
N GLU A 404 1.71 -25.68 -20.55
CA GLU A 404 3.16 -25.59 -20.61
C GLU A 404 3.82 -25.79 -19.24
N LEU A 405 3.26 -25.20 -18.17
CA LEU A 405 3.75 -25.42 -16.80
C LEU A 405 3.68 -26.90 -16.41
N LYS A 406 2.60 -27.59 -16.79
CA LYS A 406 2.46 -29.04 -16.58
C LYS A 406 3.54 -29.82 -17.35
N SER A 407 3.80 -29.48 -18.61
CA SER A 407 4.89 -30.11 -19.37
C SER A 407 6.27 -29.85 -18.74
N ILE A 408 6.50 -28.65 -18.20
CA ILE A 408 7.73 -28.31 -17.48
C ILE A 408 7.88 -29.16 -16.22
N THR A 409 6.82 -29.30 -15.40
CA THR A 409 6.89 -30.13 -14.18
C THR A 409 7.09 -31.61 -14.50
N GLU A 410 6.42 -32.15 -15.51
CA GLU A 410 6.59 -33.55 -15.93
C GLU A 410 8.01 -33.85 -16.42
N ARG A 411 8.60 -32.94 -17.22
CA ARG A 411 10.01 -33.06 -17.68
C ARG A 411 11.01 -32.93 -16.53
N ALA A 412 10.74 -32.05 -15.57
CA ALA A 412 11.59 -31.90 -14.39
C ALA A 412 11.51 -33.14 -13.49
N ALA A 413 10.30 -33.66 -13.25
CA ALA A 413 10.07 -34.87 -12.47
C ALA A 413 10.74 -36.10 -13.10
N SER A 414 10.67 -36.27 -14.42
CA SER A 414 11.32 -37.39 -15.11
C SER A 414 12.85 -37.34 -15.05
N THR A 415 13.44 -36.13 -15.06
CA THR A 415 14.88 -35.94 -14.90
C THR A 415 15.36 -36.36 -13.51
N ILE A 416 14.55 -36.12 -12.48
CA ILE A 416 14.84 -36.52 -11.10
C ILE A 416 14.66 -38.02 -10.91
N ASN A 417 13.54 -38.56 -11.42
CA ASN A 417 13.19 -39.97 -11.30
C ASN A 417 14.09 -40.87 -12.15
N SER A 418 14.84 -40.36 -13.13
CA SER A 418 15.87 -41.15 -13.81
C SER A 418 17.06 -41.50 -12.88
N ALA A 419 17.14 -40.89 -11.70
CA ALA A 419 18.13 -41.17 -10.65
C ALA A 419 17.58 -41.97 -9.45
N SER A 420 16.28 -42.25 -9.37
CA SER A 420 15.62 -43.01 -8.28
C SER A 420 14.50 -43.92 -8.81
N ASN A 421 13.91 -44.80 -7.99
CA ASN A 421 12.96 -45.82 -8.48
C ASN A 421 11.72 -45.19 -9.16
N PRO A 422 11.25 -45.73 -10.31
CA PRO A 422 10.18 -45.15 -11.13
C PRO A 422 8.76 -45.28 -10.56
N SER A 423 8.59 -45.74 -9.32
CA SER A 423 7.28 -45.99 -8.70
C SER A 423 6.62 -44.77 -8.06
N ASP A 424 7.38 -43.70 -7.79
CA ASP A 424 6.85 -42.47 -7.19
C ASP A 424 6.84 -41.34 -8.21
N SER A 425 5.64 -40.98 -8.68
CA SER A 425 5.44 -39.76 -9.46
C SER A 425 5.74 -38.55 -8.57
N SER A 426 6.91 -37.93 -8.74
CA SER A 426 7.34 -36.78 -7.97
C SER A 426 6.53 -35.54 -8.40
N PHE A 427 5.46 -35.25 -7.66
CA PHE A 427 4.66 -34.05 -7.93
C PHE A 427 5.41 -32.80 -7.49
N ILE A 428 5.72 -31.92 -8.44
CA ILE A 428 6.34 -30.62 -8.16
C ILE A 428 5.23 -29.59 -7.93
N PRO A 429 5.16 -28.96 -6.74
CA PRO A 429 4.16 -27.94 -6.46
C PRO A 429 4.41 -26.67 -7.27
N ILE A 430 3.32 -25.99 -7.62
CA ILE A 430 3.32 -24.76 -8.41
C ILE A 430 2.81 -23.60 -7.56
N VAL A 431 3.51 -22.47 -7.62
CA VAL A 431 3.01 -21.15 -7.23
C VAL A 431 2.88 -20.32 -8.50
N LEU A 432 1.66 -19.92 -8.84
CA LEU A 432 1.34 -19.14 -10.02
C LEU A 432 0.94 -17.73 -9.61
N CYS A 433 1.79 -16.76 -9.91
CA CYS A 433 1.49 -15.35 -9.85
C CYS A 433 1.04 -14.87 -11.24
N ALA A 434 -0.01 -14.08 -11.34
CA ALA A 434 -0.35 -13.47 -12.62
C ALA A 434 -1.21 -12.22 -12.47
N ASP A 435 -0.96 -11.25 -13.35
CA ASP A 435 -1.99 -10.28 -13.73
C ASP A 435 -2.80 -10.92 -14.87
N LEU A 436 -3.99 -11.39 -14.52
CA LEU A 436 -4.86 -12.08 -15.46
C LEU A 436 -5.73 -11.11 -16.26
N ASN A 437 -5.76 -9.83 -15.90
CA ASN A 437 -6.70 -8.84 -16.45
C ASN A 437 -8.16 -9.36 -16.48
N SER A 438 -8.51 -10.22 -15.52
CA SER A 438 -9.74 -11.01 -15.54
C SER A 438 -10.43 -10.94 -14.20
N LEU A 439 -11.67 -10.43 -14.20
CA LEU A 439 -12.51 -10.43 -13.02
C LEU A 439 -12.89 -11.88 -12.65
N PRO A 440 -13.48 -12.14 -11.48
CA PRO A 440 -13.42 -13.52 -10.95
C PRO A 440 -14.67 -14.33 -11.11
N ASP A 441 -15.70 -13.63 -11.54
CA ASP A 441 -16.81 -14.16 -12.29
C ASP A 441 -16.42 -14.46 -13.74
N SER A 442 -15.17 -14.22 -14.18
CA SER A 442 -14.73 -14.62 -15.53
C SER A 442 -14.43 -16.10 -15.62
N GLY A 443 -14.57 -16.64 -16.84
CA GLY A 443 -14.20 -18.01 -17.16
C GLY A 443 -12.73 -18.34 -16.91
N VAL A 444 -11.83 -17.34 -16.91
CA VAL A 444 -10.40 -17.54 -16.57
C VAL A 444 -10.26 -17.96 -15.12
N VAL A 445 -10.92 -17.24 -14.23
CA VAL A 445 -10.81 -17.50 -12.80
C VAL A 445 -11.64 -18.72 -12.46
N GLU A 446 -12.84 -18.90 -13.02
CA GLU A 446 -13.62 -20.14 -12.88
C GLU A 446 -12.79 -21.38 -13.24
N TYR A 447 -12.08 -21.32 -14.37
CA TYR A 447 -11.17 -22.40 -14.80
C TYR A 447 -10.04 -22.65 -13.81
N LEU A 448 -9.55 -21.61 -13.12
CA LEU A 448 -8.50 -21.71 -12.10
C LEU A 448 -9.03 -22.03 -10.70
N SER A 449 -10.24 -21.62 -10.34
CA SER A 449 -10.85 -21.62 -9.01
C SER A 449 -12.29 -21.07 -9.04
N ASN A 450 -13.25 -21.76 -8.41
CA ASN A 450 -14.65 -21.32 -8.27
C ASN A 450 -14.86 -19.97 -7.49
N GLY A 451 -14.53 -18.81 -8.09
CA GLY A 451 -15.10 -17.47 -7.87
C GLY A 451 -14.48 -16.49 -6.85
N GLY A 452 -14.36 -15.19 -7.22
CA GLY A 452 -14.30 -14.02 -6.28
C GLY A 452 -13.38 -12.80 -6.62
N GLY A 453 -13.97 -11.57 -6.75
CA GLY A 453 -13.59 -10.18 -7.25
C GLY A 453 -12.18 -9.48 -7.28
N VAL A 454 -11.13 -9.93 -8.00
CA VAL A 454 -9.72 -9.47 -8.09
C VAL A 454 -9.17 -9.81 -9.50
N ILE A 455 -8.20 -9.11 -10.08
CA ILE A 455 -7.59 -9.49 -11.39
C ILE A 455 -6.16 -10.03 -11.28
N ASP A 456 -5.47 -9.70 -10.18
CA ASP A 456 -4.17 -10.23 -9.80
C ASP A 456 -4.33 -11.43 -8.87
N TYR A 457 -3.52 -12.46 -9.06
CA TYR A 457 -3.67 -13.71 -8.31
C TYR A 457 -2.36 -14.34 -7.90
N ILE A 458 -2.39 -14.99 -6.73
CA ILE A 458 -1.42 -16.00 -6.31
C ILE A 458 -2.17 -17.33 -6.16
N PHE A 459 -2.09 -18.19 -7.17
CA PHE A 459 -2.56 -19.57 -7.10
C PHE A 459 -1.46 -20.48 -6.59
N PHE A 460 -1.84 -21.55 -5.89
CA PHE A 460 -0.89 -22.53 -5.34
C PHE A 460 -1.49 -23.94 -5.35
N SER A 461 -0.63 -24.95 -5.37
CA SER A 461 -1.06 -26.36 -5.26
C SER A 461 -1.62 -26.68 -3.86
N LYS A 462 -2.95 -26.63 -3.71
CA LYS A 462 -3.68 -26.88 -2.44
C LYS A 462 -3.35 -28.22 -1.76
N THR A 463 -2.88 -29.20 -2.53
CA THR A 463 -2.47 -30.52 -2.02
C THR A 463 -1.18 -30.48 -1.21
N HIS A 464 -0.30 -29.53 -1.50
CA HIS A 464 1.05 -29.45 -0.92
C HIS A 464 1.29 -28.14 -0.14
N MET A 465 0.40 -27.16 -0.27
CA MET A 465 0.56 -25.85 0.35
C MET A 465 -0.70 -25.39 1.07
N ARG A 466 -0.49 -24.70 2.19
CA ARG A 466 -1.52 -24.02 2.96
C ARG A 466 -1.17 -22.53 3.06
N VAL A 467 -2.18 -21.68 3.19
CA VAL A 467 -1.98 -20.24 3.42
C VAL A 467 -2.04 -19.97 4.92
N LEU A 468 -0.98 -19.38 5.47
CA LEU A 468 -0.91 -18.97 6.88
C LEU A 468 -1.46 -17.56 7.08
N GLY A 469 -1.19 -16.66 6.14
CA GLY A 469 -1.70 -15.30 6.18
C GLY A 469 -1.48 -14.55 4.88
N VAL A 470 -2.16 -13.42 4.76
CA VAL A 470 -2.12 -12.54 3.58
C VAL A 470 -2.05 -11.07 4.00
N LEU A 471 -1.46 -10.23 3.17
CA LEU A 471 -1.49 -8.79 3.35
C LEU A 471 -2.84 -8.22 2.93
N GLY A 472 -3.57 -7.67 3.88
CA GLY A 472 -4.89 -7.09 3.69
C GLY A 472 -4.88 -5.85 2.78
N PRO A 473 -6.08 -5.35 2.41
CA PRO A 473 -6.19 -4.18 1.55
C PRO A 473 -5.72 -2.91 2.29
N LEU A 474 -5.38 -1.87 1.51
CA LEU A 474 -5.23 -0.53 2.06
C LEU A 474 -6.55 -0.08 2.70
N VAL A 475 -6.46 0.58 3.86
CA VAL A 475 -7.64 1.00 4.63
C VAL A 475 -8.53 1.90 3.78
N THR A 476 -9.73 1.42 3.42
CA THR A 476 -10.65 2.15 2.54
C THR A 476 -11.05 3.52 3.10
N GLN A 477 -11.09 3.65 4.43
CA GLN A 477 -11.39 4.93 5.08
C GLN A 477 -10.33 5.98 4.77
N TRP A 478 -9.05 5.60 4.74
CA TRP A 478 -7.96 6.53 4.41
C TRP A 478 -8.06 7.03 2.96
N LEU A 479 -8.41 6.14 2.02
CA LEU A 479 -8.68 6.52 0.62
C LEU A 479 -9.83 7.54 0.53
N LYS A 480 -10.91 7.32 1.29
CA LYS A 480 -12.06 8.25 1.35
C LYS A 480 -11.69 9.59 1.98
N ASP A 481 -10.99 9.57 3.11
CA ASP A 481 -10.57 10.77 3.85
C ASP A 481 -9.64 11.66 2.99
N ASN A 482 -8.80 11.02 2.17
CA ASN A 482 -7.89 11.68 1.24
C ASN A 482 -8.50 11.99 -0.14
N ASN A 483 -9.77 11.63 -0.39
CA ASN A 483 -10.44 11.78 -1.69
C ASN A 483 -9.68 11.12 -2.86
N ILE A 484 -9.06 9.97 -2.61
CA ILE A 484 -8.34 9.21 -3.63
C ILE A 484 -9.38 8.39 -4.42
N ILE A 485 -9.61 8.80 -5.66
CA ILE A 485 -10.59 8.21 -6.57
C ILE A 485 -9.98 7.22 -7.58
N GLY A 486 -8.64 7.13 -7.63
CA GLY A 486 -7.90 6.29 -8.57
C GLY A 486 -6.40 6.29 -8.24
N CYS A 487 -5.70 5.29 -8.76
CA CYS A 487 -4.26 5.10 -8.62
C CYS A 487 -3.60 5.00 -10.02
N PRO A 488 -2.34 5.43 -10.21
CA PRO A 488 -1.40 5.87 -9.19
C PRO A 488 -1.76 7.23 -8.61
N HIS A 489 -1.19 7.52 -7.44
CA HIS A 489 -1.37 8.72 -6.63
C HIS A 489 0.02 9.12 -6.08
N PRO A 490 0.28 10.38 -5.67
CA PRO A 490 1.51 10.76 -4.97
C PRO A 490 2.02 9.83 -3.86
N HIS A 491 1.12 9.05 -3.23
CA HIS A 491 1.44 8.08 -2.17
C HIS A 491 1.25 6.62 -2.60
N ILE A 492 0.77 6.35 -3.81
CA ILE A 492 0.49 5.01 -4.33
C ILE A 492 1.11 4.92 -5.73
N PRO A 493 2.26 4.27 -5.91
CA PRO A 493 3.10 4.46 -7.11
C PRO A 493 2.72 3.57 -8.30
N SER A 494 1.74 2.68 -8.15
CA SER A 494 1.14 1.86 -9.20
C SER A 494 -0.37 1.98 -9.14
N ASP A 495 -1.07 1.66 -10.22
CA ASP A 495 -2.51 1.48 -10.23
C ASP A 495 -2.96 0.11 -9.67
N HIS A 496 -2.03 -0.82 -9.50
CA HIS A 496 -2.25 -2.08 -8.79
C HIS A 496 -1.75 -1.98 -7.33
N PHE A 497 -2.36 -2.77 -6.44
CA PHE A 497 -1.84 -3.00 -5.10
C PHE A 497 -1.09 -4.32 -5.07
N SER A 498 0.03 -4.39 -4.36
CA SER A 498 0.78 -5.64 -4.23
C SER A 498 -0.05 -6.72 -3.52
N LEU A 499 0.05 -7.95 -3.95
CA LEU A 499 -0.39 -9.11 -3.20
C LEU A 499 0.80 -9.69 -2.45
N LEU A 500 0.59 -10.09 -1.20
CA LEU A 500 1.59 -10.79 -0.40
C LEU A 500 0.90 -11.89 0.39
N ALA A 501 1.41 -13.11 0.27
CA ALA A 501 0.90 -14.28 0.98
C ALA A 501 2.04 -15.05 1.64
N GLN A 502 1.79 -15.59 2.82
CA GLN A 502 2.68 -16.55 3.48
C GLN A 502 2.15 -17.96 3.26
N LEU A 503 2.98 -18.79 2.63
CA LEU A 503 2.67 -20.17 2.29
C LEU A 503 3.45 -21.13 3.19
N GLU A 504 2.76 -22.17 3.64
CA GLU A 504 3.34 -23.33 4.31
C GLU A 504 3.39 -24.49 3.32
N TYR A 505 4.59 -24.89 2.92
CA TYR A 505 4.85 -26.00 2.02
C TYR A 505 5.14 -27.28 2.80
N GLN A 506 4.32 -28.29 2.54
CA GLN A 506 4.48 -29.64 3.06
C GLN A 506 5.08 -30.53 1.96
N PRO A 507 6.28 -31.10 2.18
CA PRO A 507 6.87 -32.03 1.23
C PRO A 507 6.03 -33.31 1.19
N PRO A 508 5.98 -34.03 0.06
CA PRO A 508 5.31 -35.32 -0.01
C PRO A 508 5.91 -36.26 1.05
N LEU A 509 5.05 -36.80 1.91
CA LEU A 509 5.46 -37.78 2.91
C LEU A 509 5.62 -39.12 2.20
N HIS A 510 6.85 -39.60 2.06
CA HIS A 510 7.11 -41.00 1.71
C HIS A 510 6.66 -41.86 2.88
N THR A 511 5.43 -42.35 2.86
CA THR A 511 4.99 -43.39 3.80
C THR A 511 5.72 -44.69 3.49
N LEU A 512 6.79 -44.96 4.24
CA LEU A 512 7.35 -46.31 4.39
C LEU A 512 7.30 -46.69 5.86
N ASN A 513 6.30 -47.50 6.22
CA ASN A 513 6.45 -48.76 6.97
C ASN A 513 5.05 -49.31 7.31
N GLY A 514 4.66 -50.38 6.63
CA GLY A 514 3.46 -51.13 6.94
C GLY A 514 3.54 -51.77 8.33
N LEU A 515 2.40 -51.83 9.01
CA LEU A 515 2.13 -52.81 10.05
C LEU A 515 1.19 -53.86 9.43
N HIS A 516 1.78 -54.97 8.99
CA HIS A 516 1.01 -56.18 8.71
C HIS A 516 0.54 -56.72 10.07
N LEU A 517 -0.72 -56.53 10.42
CA LEU A 517 -1.31 -57.29 11.52
C LEU A 517 -1.30 -58.76 11.08
N PRO A 518 -0.68 -59.69 11.84
CA PRO A 518 -0.81 -61.10 11.55
C PRO A 518 -2.26 -61.49 11.81
N GLY A 519 -2.94 -61.95 10.75
CA GLY A 519 -4.23 -62.59 10.90
C GLY A 519 -4.10 -63.77 11.84
N HIS A 520 -4.89 -63.77 12.90
CA HIS A 520 -5.20 -64.99 13.64
C HIS A 520 -6.68 -65.32 13.42
N ARG A 521 -6.86 -66.32 12.53
CA ARG A 521 -7.96 -67.29 12.32
C ARG A 521 -9.40 -66.84 12.54
#